data_AF-A0A8J6NXI6-F1
#
_entry.id   AF-A0A8J6NXI6-F1
#
_cell.length_a   1.000
_cell.length_b   1.000
_cell.length_c   1.000
_cell.angle_alpha   90.00
_cell.angle_beta   90.00
_cell.angle_gamma   90.00
#
_symmetry.space_group_name_H-M   'P 1'
#
loop_
_entity.id
_entity.type
_entity.pdbx_description
1 polymer ?
#
loop_
_entity_poly.entity_id
_entity_poly.type
_entity_poly.pdbx_seq_one_letter_code
_entity_poly.pdbx_strand_id
1 'polypeptide(L)'
;MQLIEWEVNEDGYEEQIIIPKEQRDLAAEEGIGTENKQKVAVRILNLNTGETYTGRLAITGNHQLYLPIEIQKMLEDAGRIRVQLV
;
A
#
# COMPACT_ATOMS: atom_id res chain seq x y z
N MET A 1 9.87 6.03 14.10
CA MET A 1 8.99 4.86 13.86
C MET A 1 7.63 5.10 14.50
N GLN A 2 6.85 5.97 13.86
CA GLN A 2 5.39 5.97 13.95
C GLN A 2 4.83 4.86 13.05
N LEU A 3 3.59 4.45 13.29
CA LEU A 3 2.95 3.38 12.53
C LEU A 3 2.17 3.98 11.35
N ILE A 4 2.79 4.05 10.17
CA ILE A 4 2.17 4.59 8.96
C ILE A 4 1.32 3.49 8.31
N GLU A 5 0.08 3.34 8.76
CA GLU A 5 -0.90 2.43 8.18
C GLU A 5 -2.24 3.09 7.86
N TRP A 6 -2.99 2.50 6.93
CA TRP A 6 -4.36 2.85 6.59
C TRP A 6 -5.12 1.63 6.06
N GLU A 7 -6.44 1.72 6.04
CA GLU A 7 -7.32 0.68 5.50
C GLU A 7 -7.94 1.14 4.18
N VAL A 8 -8.12 0.20 3.26
CA VAL A 8 -8.75 0.42 1.95
C VAL A 8 -9.88 -0.60 1.80
N ASN A 9 -11.05 -0.18 1.31
CA ASN A 9 -12.07 -1.11 0.85
C ASN A 9 -11.73 -1.42 -0.61
N GLU A 10 -11.25 -2.62 -0.89
CA GLU A 10 -10.80 -3.05 -2.23
C GLU A 10 -11.86 -4.00 -2.80
N ASP A 11 -12.72 -3.43 -3.65
CA ASP A 11 -13.95 -4.06 -4.19
C ASP A 11 -13.68 -4.83 -5.52
N GLY A 12 -12.41 -5.04 -5.89
CA GLY A 12 -12.01 -5.71 -7.12
C GLY A 12 -10.53 -5.49 -7.50
N TYR A 13 -10.17 -5.78 -8.74
CA TYR A 13 -8.80 -5.62 -9.28
C TYR A 13 -8.38 -4.14 -9.38
N GLU A 14 -7.84 -3.57 -8.31
CA GLU A 14 -7.14 -2.30 -8.38
C GLU A 14 -5.66 -2.50 -8.75
N GLU A 15 -5.17 -1.83 -9.80
CA GLU A 15 -3.73 -1.86 -10.14
C GLU A 15 -2.89 -0.95 -9.22
N GLN A 16 -3.52 -0.04 -8.47
CA GLN A 16 -2.86 1.10 -7.82
C GLN A 16 -3.60 1.60 -6.56
N ILE A 17 -3.08 1.32 -5.36
CA ILE A 17 -3.62 1.85 -4.11
C ILE A 17 -3.17 3.30 -3.90
N ILE A 18 -4.11 4.22 -3.63
CA ILE A 18 -3.77 5.60 -3.25
C ILE A 18 -3.14 5.61 -1.84
N ILE A 19 -1.96 6.23 -1.70
CA ILE A 19 -1.41 6.58 -0.37
C ILE A 19 -2.11 7.88 0.07
N PRO A 20 -2.95 7.91 1.12
CA PRO A 20 -3.68 9.11 1.50
C PRO A 20 -2.72 10.20 2.01
N LYS A 21 -3.14 11.48 1.94
CA LYS A 21 -2.22 12.60 2.18
C LYS A 21 -1.53 12.52 3.55
N GLU A 22 -2.30 12.27 4.61
CA GLU A 22 -1.80 12.17 5.99
C GLU A 22 -0.66 11.15 6.11
N GLN A 23 -0.83 9.95 5.54
CA GLN A 23 0.20 8.89 5.52
C GLN A 23 1.42 9.28 4.68
N ARG A 24 1.30 10.20 3.70
CA ARG A 24 2.46 10.76 2.97
C ARG A 24 3.20 11.84 3.75
N ASP A 25 2.48 12.69 4.48
CA ASP A 25 3.08 13.69 5.36
C ASP A 25 3.84 12.98 6.51
N LEU A 26 3.22 11.99 7.17
CA LEU A 26 3.86 11.14 8.19
C LEU A 26 5.07 10.37 7.65
N ALA A 27 4.98 9.86 6.41
CA ALA A 27 6.11 9.21 5.74
C ALA A 27 7.27 10.20 5.51
N ALA A 28 6.98 11.44 5.13
CA ALA A 28 8.00 12.47 4.95
C ALA A 28 8.68 12.89 6.27
N GLU A 29 7.92 12.97 7.38
CA GLU A 29 8.49 13.21 8.73
C GLU A 29 9.47 12.10 9.15
N GLU A 30 9.18 10.85 8.77
CA GLU A 30 10.03 9.68 9.05
C GLU A 30 11.10 9.41 7.97
N GLY A 31 11.24 10.31 6.98
CA GLY A 31 12.26 10.25 5.93
C GLY A 31 11.97 9.27 4.78
N ILE A 32 10.75 8.73 4.70
CA ILE A 32 10.29 7.80 3.66
C ILE A 32 9.78 8.62 2.45
N GLY A 33 10.56 8.62 1.38
CA GLY A 33 10.22 9.34 0.14
C GLY A 33 9.00 8.76 -0.58
N THR A 34 7.87 9.46 -0.55
CA THR A 34 6.63 9.08 -1.26
C THR A 34 6.55 9.63 -2.70
N GLU A 35 7.69 9.74 -3.37
CA GLU A 35 7.85 10.32 -4.71
C GLU A 35 7.82 9.29 -5.84
N ASN A 36 7.51 9.76 -7.06
CA ASN A 36 7.47 8.96 -8.28
C ASN A 36 8.76 8.15 -8.51
N LYS A 37 8.61 6.87 -8.84
CA LYS A 37 9.68 5.86 -9.07
C LYS A 37 10.47 5.44 -7.83
N GLN A 38 10.22 5.99 -6.63
CA GLN A 38 10.78 5.42 -5.40
C GLN A 38 10.18 4.04 -5.10
N LYS A 39 10.89 3.23 -4.30
CA LYS A 39 10.45 1.91 -3.83
C LYS A 39 10.42 1.83 -2.31
N VAL A 40 9.28 2.17 -1.73
CA VAL A 40 9.00 2.03 -0.29
C VAL A 40 8.81 0.55 0.07
N ALA A 41 9.19 0.13 1.28
CA ALA A 41 8.81 -1.18 1.78
C ALA A 41 7.38 -1.12 2.34
N VAL A 42 6.58 -2.13 2.00
CA VAL A 42 5.18 -2.21 2.38
C VAL A 42 4.84 -3.57 2.96
N ARG A 43 3.85 -3.55 3.83
CA ARG A 43 3.09 -4.73 4.23
C ARG A 43 1.63 -4.50 3.84
N ILE A 44 1.03 -5.48 3.19
CA ILE A 44 -0.40 -5.47 2.85
C ILE A 44 -1.03 -6.71 3.48
N LEU A 45 -2.06 -6.51 4.30
CA LEU A 45 -2.82 -7.56 4.97
C LEU A 45 -4.23 -7.59 4.38
N ASN A 46 -4.62 -8.72 3.80
CA ASN A 46 -6.01 -9.00 3.44
C ASN A 46 -6.79 -9.26 4.74
N LEU A 47 -7.80 -8.43 5.05
CA LEU A 47 -8.54 -8.51 6.32
C LEU A 47 -9.65 -9.58 6.31
N ASN A 48 -9.93 -10.16 5.15
CA ASN A 48 -10.88 -11.27 4.97
C ASN A 48 -10.15 -12.63 5.04
N THR A 49 -9.10 -12.83 4.26
CA THR A 49 -8.34 -14.12 4.23
C THR A 49 -7.25 -14.21 5.30
N GLY A 50 -6.78 -13.08 5.83
CA GLY A 50 -5.64 -13.01 6.75
C GLY A 50 -4.27 -13.10 6.06
N GLU A 51 -4.23 -13.23 4.75
CA GLU A 51 -2.98 -13.30 3.98
C GLU A 51 -2.18 -11.99 4.08
N THR A 52 -0.86 -12.10 4.12
CA THR A 52 0.05 -10.95 4.24
C THR A 52 1.07 -10.96 3.11
N TYR A 53 1.04 -9.95 2.25
CA TYR A 53 2.17 -9.59 1.41
C TYR A 53 3.15 -8.71 2.20
N THR A 54 4.45 -8.89 1.98
CA THR A 54 5.49 -7.97 2.46
C THR A 54 6.58 -7.87 1.39
N GLY A 55 6.93 -6.65 0.98
CA GLY A 55 7.87 -6.44 -0.12
C GLY A 55 8.14 -4.97 -0.38
N ARG A 56 8.63 -4.63 -1.58
CA ARG A 56 8.92 -3.23 -1.96
C ARG A 56 8.19 -2.83 -3.24
N LEU A 57 7.17 -1.99 -3.12
CA LEU A 57 6.35 -1.54 -4.24
C LEU A 57 6.82 -0.19 -4.79
N ALA A 58 6.59 0.03 -6.07
CA ALA A 58 6.93 1.27 -6.74
C ALA A 58 5.82 2.31 -6.53
N ILE A 59 6.22 3.56 -6.28
CA ILE A 59 5.28 4.69 -6.16
C ILE A 59 5.13 5.36 -7.53
N THR A 60 3.89 5.57 -7.97
CA THR A 60 3.58 6.20 -9.26
C THR A 60 3.61 7.73 -9.18
N GLY A 61 3.49 8.40 -10.33
CA GLY A 61 3.45 9.88 -10.41
C GLY A 61 2.31 10.55 -9.64
N ASN A 62 1.30 9.79 -9.23
CA ASN A 62 0.12 10.26 -8.51
C ASN A 62 0.19 9.97 -6.99
N HIS A 63 1.34 9.51 -6.49
CA HIS A 63 1.50 8.97 -5.13
C HIS A 63 0.63 7.73 -4.83
N GLN A 64 0.51 6.82 -5.81
CA GLN A 64 -0.15 5.52 -5.64
C GLN A 64 0.91 4.41 -5.56
N LEU A 65 0.67 3.37 -4.76
CA LEU A 65 1.45 2.13 -4.76
C LEU A 65 1.03 1.27 -5.96
N TYR A 66 1.94 0.99 -6.88
CA TYR A 66 1.68 0.05 -7.96
C TYR A 66 1.64 -1.39 -7.44
N LEU A 67 0.51 -2.08 -7.66
CA LEU A 67 0.30 -3.47 -7.31
C LEU A 67 0.67 -4.38 -8.49
N PRO A 68 1.72 -5.22 -8.42
CA PRO A 68 1.93 -6.30 -9.38
C PRO A 68 0.82 -7.34 -9.32
N ILE A 69 0.60 -8.05 -10.44
CA ILE A 69 -0.48 -9.02 -10.68
C ILE A 69 -0.56 -10.13 -9.60
N GLU A 70 0.57 -10.51 -9.00
CA GLU A 70 0.60 -11.48 -7.90
C GLU A 70 -0.14 -10.98 -6.65
N ILE A 71 -0.06 -9.68 -6.37
CA ILE A 71 -0.79 -9.05 -5.26
C ILE A 71 -2.24 -8.83 -5.66
N GLN A 72 -2.52 -8.33 -6.87
CA GLN A 72 -3.91 -8.13 -7.34
C GLN A 72 -4.76 -9.41 -7.18
N LYS A 73 -4.16 -10.59 -7.33
CA LYS A 73 -4.80 -11.89 -7.08
C LYS A 73 -4.92 -12.32 -5.61
N MET A 74 -4.04 -11.82 -4.74
CA MET A 74 -4.16 -11.98 -3.27
C MET A 74 -5.25 -11.07 -2.68
N LEU A 75 -5.60 -10.00 -3.41
CA LEU A 75 -6.58 -9.00 -3.00
C LEU A 75 -7.93 -9.16 -3.73
N GLU A 76 -8.02 -10.06 -4.71
CA GLU A 76 -9.29 -10.57 -5.26
C GLU A 76 -10.17 -11.12 -4.11
N ASP A 77 -11.43 -10.66 -4.04
CA ASP A 77 -12.38 -10.95 -2.96
C ASP A 77 -11.93 -10.52 -1.53
N ALA A 78 -10.89 -9.68 -1.40
CA ALA A 78 -10.48 -9.16 -0.09
C ALA A 78 -11.59 -8.31 0.56
N GLY A 79 -12.22 -7.40 -0.20
CA GLY A 79 -13.21 -6.45 0.28
C GLY A 79 -12.65 -5.36 1.19
N ARG A 80 -11.72 -5.71 2.09
CA ARG A 80 -10.90 -4.80 2.89
C ARG A 80 -9.47 -5.28 3.03
N ILE A 81 -8.56 -4.33 2.90
CA ILE A 81 -7.13 -4.53 3.12
C ILE A 81 -6.59 -3.48 4.10
N ARG A 82 -5.48 -3.80 4.74
CA ARG A 82 -4.68 -2.85 5.53
C ARG A 82 -3.29 -2.72 4.91
N VAL A 83 -2.89 -1.49 4.61
CA VAL A 83 -1.58 -1.17 4.05
C VAL A 83 -0.75 -0.46 5.11
N GLN A 84 0.51 -0.87 5.23
CA GLN A 84 1.49 -0.27 6.14
C GLN A 84 2.78 0.04 5.36
N LEU A 85 3.37 1.22 5.58
CA LEU A 85 4.75 1.52 5.15
C LEU A 85 5.75 1.14 6.25
N VAL A 86 6.94 0.68 5.85
CA VAL A 86 7.98 0.10 6.72
C VAL A 86 9.38 0.61 6.33
#